data_AF-A0A1K1MZQ5-F1
#
_entry.id   AF-A0A1K1MZQ5-F1
#
_cell.length_a   1.000
_cell.length_b   1.000
_cell.length_c   1.000
_cell.angle_alpha   90.00
_cell.angle_beta   90.00
_cell.angle_gamma   90.00
#
_symmetry.space_group_name_H-M   'P 1'
#
loop_
_entity.id
_entity.type
_entity.pdbx_description
1 polymer ?
#
loop_
_entity_poly.entity_id
_entity_poly.type
_entity_poly.pdbx_seq_one_letter_code
_entity_poly.pdbx_strand_id
1 'polypeptide(L)' 'MATIIMLVCLIIMGTFFSLAFLFAFQKKKTAALLMLALGLISSFLFYYAIYKGWIALPEQG' A
#
# COMPACT_ATOMS: atom_id res chain seq x y z
N MET A 1 -12.91 12.34 7.85
CA MET A 1 -12.51 12.17 6.43
C MET A 1 -11.08 11.66 6.28
N ALA A 2 -10.08 12.29 6.91
CA ALA A 2 -8.67 11.86 6.82
C ALA A 2 -8.42 10.40 7.27
N THR A 3 -9.11 9.94 8.33
CA THR A 3 -9.00 8.56 8.85
C THR A 3 -9.46 7.51 7.84
N ILE A 4 -10.51 7.81 7.05
CA ILE A 4 -11.04 6.89 6.02
C ILE A 4 -10.03 6.79 4.87
N ILE A 5 -9.41 7.91 4.47
CA ILE A 5 -8.39 7.94 3.41
C ILE A 5 -7.17 7.11 3.82
N MET A 6 -6.73 7.21 5.08
CA MET A 6 -5.68 6.35 5.62
C MET A 6 -6.05 4.87 5.56
N LEU A 7 -7.24 4.51 6.06
CA LEU A 7 -7.72 3.13 6.09
C LEU A 7 -7.81 2.52 4.68
N VAL A 8 -8.33 3.28 3.72
CA VAL A 8 -8.42 2.87 2.31
C VAL A 8 -7.02 2.66 1.73
N CYS A 9 -6.07 3.57 1.96
CA CYS A 9 -4.70 3.40 1.49
C CYS A 9 -4.03 2.16 2.11
N LEU A 10 -4.22 1.91 3.41
CA LEU A 10 -3.68 0.75 4.10
C LEU A 10 -4.24 -0.57 3.54
N ILE A 11 -5.55 -0.60 3.28
CA ILE A 11 -6.21 -1.76 2.65
C ILE A 11 -5.66 -1.99 1.24
N ILE A 12 -5.55 -0.94 0.43
CA ILE A 12 -5.02 -1.03 -0.94
C ILE A 12 -3.58 -1.57 -0.91
N MET A 13 -2.72 -1.02 -0.05
CA MET A 13 -1.33 -1.45 0.11
C MET A 13 -1.24 -2.92 0.54
N GLY A 14 -2.02 -3.33 1.54
CA GLY A 14 -2.10 -4.70 2.04
C GLY A 14 -2.62 -5.69 0.98
N THR A 15 -3.54 -5.25 0.12
CA THR A 15 -4.09 -6.06 -0.97
C THR A 15 -3.04 -6.33 -2.05
N PHE A 16 -2.25 -5.32 -2.42
CA PHE A 16 -1.15 -5.49 -3.38
C PHE A 16 -0.07 -6.44 -2.84
N PHE A 17 0.30 -6.33 -1.57
CA PHE A 17 1.25 -7.27 -0.95
C PHE A 17 0.67 -8.69 -0.91
N SER A 18 -0.60 -8.86 -0.53
CA SER A 18 -1.25 -10.17 -0.49
C SER A 18 -1.33 -10.82 -1.88
N LEU A 19 -1.66 -10.04 -2.92
CA LEU A 19 -1.64 -10.51 -4.31
C LEU A 19 -0.23 -10.88 -4.78
N ALA A 20 0.79 -10.11 -4.40
CA ALA A 20 2.19 -10.44 -4.73
C ALA A 20 2.60 -11.79 -4.13
N PHE A 21 2.25 -12.06 -2.87
CA PHE A 21 2.46 -13.36 -2.24
C PHE A 21 1.68 -14.47 -2.94
N LEU A 22 0.41 -14.24 -3.27
CA LEU A 22 -0.45 -15.23 -3.92
C LEU A 22 0.08 -15.61 -5.32
N PHE A 23 0.56 -14.63 -6.11
CA PHE A 23 1.21 -14.89 -7.39
C PHE A 23 2.57 -15.57 -7.26
N ALA A 24 3.31 -15.30 -6.17
CA ALA A 24 4.55 -16.02 -5.87
C ALA A 24 4.28 -17.51 -5.64
N PHE A 25 3.22 -17.85 -4.90
CA PHE A 25 2.78 -19.24 -4.71
C PHE A 25 2.25 -19.89 -6.00
N GLN A 26 1.63 -19.12 -6.90
CA GLN A 26 1.22 -19.60 -8.22
C GLN A 26 2.38 -19.79 -9.22
N LYS A 27 3.65 -19.68 -8.80
CA LYS A 27 4.86 -19.74 -9.63
C LYS A 27 4.90 -18.70 -10.78
N LYS A 28 4.00 -17.71 -10.79
CA LYS A 28 3.98 -16.61 -11.77
C LYS A 28 4.96 -15.52 -11.33
N LYS A 29 6.26 -15.83 -11.39
CA LYS A 29 7.34 -15.01 -10.83
C LYS A 29 7.36 -13.56 -11.36
N THR A 30 7.07 -13.36 -12.64
CA THR A 30 7.01 -12.02 -13.27
C THR A 30 5.85 -11.18 -12.74
N ALA A 31 4.65 -11.77 -12.64
CA ALA A 31 3.48 -11.08 -12.09
C ALA A 31 3.64 -10.79 -10.58
N ALA A 32 4.26 -11.71 -9.84
CA ALA A 32 4.58 -11.53 -8.43
C ALA A 32 5.56 -10.35 -8.23
N LEU A 33 6.61 -10.28 -9.05
CA LEU A 33 7.63 -9.22 -8.95
C LEU A 33 7.07 -7.85 -9.34
N LEU A 34 6.18 -7.79 -10.34
CA LEU A 34 5.43 -6.58 -10.69
C LEU A 34 4.52 -6.12 -9.55
N MET A 35 3.75 -7.03 -8.94
CA MET A 35 2.85 -6.69 -7.83
C MET A 35 3.62 -6.28 -6.57
N LEU A 36 4.77 -6.89 -6.32
CA LEU A 36 5.64 -6.53 -5.19
C LEU A 36 6.23 -5.13 -5.41
N ALA A 37 6.73 -4.82 -6.62
CA ALA A 37 7.21 -3.49 -6.97
C ALA A 37 6.09 -2.44 -6.84
N LEU A 38 4.86 -2.74 -7.30
CA LEU A 38 3.70 -1.85 -7.14
C LEU A 38 3.35 -1.62 -5.66
N GLY A 39 3.37 -2.68 -4.84
CA GLY A 39 3.13 -2.58 -3.41
C GLY A 39 4.16 -1.70 -2.71
N LEU A 40 5.43 -1.81 -3.12
CA LEU A 40 6.54 -1.03 -2.56
C LEU A 40 6.45 0.45 -2.97
N ILE A 41 6.12 0.73 -4.24
CA ILE A 41 5.86 2.09 -4.72
C ILE A 41 4.66 2.70 -4.01
N SER A 42 3.57 1.94 -3.85
CA SER A 42 2.36 2.40 -3.15
C SER A 42 2.67 2.73 -1.68
N SER A 43 3.50 1.92 -1.02
CA SER A 43 3.95 2.19 0.34
C SER A 43 4.79 3.45 0.45
N PHE A 44 5.73 3.63 -0.47
CA PHE A 44 6.55 4.84 -0.53
C PHE A 44 5.68 6.09 -0.77
N LEU A 45 4.72 6.01 -1.69
CA LEU A 45 3.78 7.09 -1.97
C LEU A 45 2.90 7.42 -0.75
N PHE A 46 2.48 6.41 0.00
CA PHE A 46 1.68 6.57 1.20
C PHE A 46 2.44 7.33 2.30
N TYR A 47 3.67 6.90 2.62
CA TYR A 47 4.52 7.62 3.57
C TYR A 47 4.90 9.02 3.10
N TYR A 48 5.13 9.20 1.79
CA TYR A 48 5.39 10.51 1.21
C TYR A 48 4.16 11.44 1.31
N ALA A 49 2.96 10.91 1.10
CA ALA A 49 1.71 11.66 1.25
C ALA A 49 1.45 12.06 2.71
N ILE A 50 1.84 11.22 3.68
CA ILE A 50 1.85 11.58 5.11
C ILE A 50 2.86 12.71 5.37
N TYR A 51 4.09 12.59 4.86
CA TYR A 51 5.14 13.60 5.05
C TYR A 51 4.75 14.97 4.45
N LYS A 52 4.10 14.99 3.29
CA LYS A 52 3.57 16.21 2.64
C LYS A 52 2.34 16.80 3.35
N GLY A 53 1.78 16.12 4.36
CA GLY A 53 0.57 16.53 5.05
C GLY A 53 -0.71 16.35 4.22
N TRP A 54 -0.65 15.61 3.10
CA TRP A 54 -1.85 15.27 2.30
C TRP A 54 -2.75 14.28 3.03
N ILE A 55 -2.14 13.42 3.85
CA ILE A 55 -2.83 12.51 4.74
C ILE A 55 -2.61 13.03 6.16
N ALA A 56 -3.61 13.71 6.70
CA ALA A 56 -3.60 14.11 8.10
C ALA A 56 -3.68 12.85 8.98
N LEU A 57 -2.66 12.61 9.80
CA LEU A 57 -2.75 11.69 10.91
C LEU A 57 -3.87 12.19 11.84
N PRO A 58 -4.77 11.32 12.32
CA PRO A 58 -5.75 11.74 13.31
C PRO A 58 -4.98 12.32 14.51
N GLU A 59 -5.35 13.53 14.93
CA GLU A 59 -4.85 14.09 16.19
C GLU A 59 -5.06 13.05 17.28
N GLN A 60 -4.01 12.75 18.03
CA GLN A 60 -4.08 11.90 19.21
C GLN A 60 -4.90 12.65 20.27
N GLY A 61 -6.22 12.58 20.16
CA GLY A 61 -7.20 13.08 21.12
C GLY A 61 -7.95 11.93 21.74
#